data_AF-A0A6C2UAN6-F1
#
_entry.id   AF-A0A6C2UAN6-F1
#
_cell.length_a   1.000
_cell.length_b   1.000
_cell.length_c   1.000
_cell.angle_alpha   90.00
_cell.angle_beta   90.00
_cell.angle_gamma   90.00
#
_symmetry.space_group_name_H-M   'P 1'
#
loop_
_entity.id
_entity.type
_entity.pdbx_description
1 polymer ?
#
loop_
_entity_poly.entity_id
_entity_poly.type
_entity_poly.pdbx_seq_one_letter_code
_entity_poly.pdbx_strand_id
1 'polypeptide(L)'
;MKIEWWKLARRGAMAAIVACCMVGLTGCGDDDEEGDGGGSSGIVDPSDDVAPTIVSYSFDQPAKTLTVIFSEPMQQGYYTTGDYHPDVSYWIDNTTFRIDFITWVSGGMIVLKTSDAQYDGFMDLAGNPIDADYPIAFP
;
A
#
# COMPACT_ATOMS: atom_id res chain seq x y z
N MET A 1 -28.57 26.52 4.01
CA MET A 1 -27.65 25.52 3.42
C MET A 1 -26.24 25.86 3.88
N LYS A 2 -25.58 24.95 4.59
CA LYS A 2 -24.27 25.17 5.21
C LYS A 2 -23.22 24.64 4.24
N ILE A 3 -22.44 25.52 3.64
CA ILE A 3 -21.42 25.15 2.66
C ILE A 3 -20.14 24.84 3.43
N GLU A 4 -19.79 23.57 3.48
CA GLU A 4 -18.63 23.01 4.19
C GLU A 4 -17.32 23.51 3.53
N TRP A 5 -16.54 24.30 4.27
CA TRP A 5 -15.31 24.95 3.82
C TRP A 5 -14.20 23.99 3.35
N TRP A 6 -14.30 22.71 3.70
CA TRP A 6 -13.24 21.73 3.50
C TRP A 6 -13.13 21.28 2.04
N LYS A 7 -14.15 21.56 1.21
CA LYS A 7 -14.13 21.26 -0.23
C LYS A 7 -13.31 22.25 -1.06
N LEU A 8 -12.98 23.44 -0.53
CA LEU A 8 -12.31 24.49 -1.32
C LEU A 8 -10.77 24.36 -1.34
N ALA A 9 -10.16 23.65 -0.39
CA ALA A 9 -8.70 23.56 -0.26
C ALA A 9 -8.02 22.55 -1.21
N ARG A 10 -8.77 21.65 -1.85
CA ARG A 10 -8.20 20.55 -2.67
C ARG A 10 -7.82 20.91 -4.11
N ARG A 11 -8.08 22.14 -4.59
CA ARG A 11 -7.80 22.53 -6.00
C ARG A 11 -6.53 23.36 -6.21
N GLY A 12 -5.68 23.54 -5.19
CA GLY A 12 -4.57 24.49 -5.22
C GLY A 12 -3.17 23.97 -5.58
N ALA A 13 -2.94 22.67 -5.78
CA ALA A 13 -1.57 22.12 -5.77
C ALA A 13 -1.19 21.28 -7.01
N MET A 14 -1.57 21.70 -8.23
CA MET A 14 -1.22 20.98 -9.47
C MET A 14 -0.66 21.93 -10.54
N ALA A 15 0.39 22.69 -10.24
CA ALA A 15 1.09 23.49 -11.25
C ALA A 15 2.52 23.88 -10.84
N ALA A 16 3.45 22.93 -10.65
CA ALA A 16 4.88 23.25 -10.55
C ALA A 16 5.83 22.04 -10.73
N ILE A 17 5.65 21.18 -11.74
CA ILE A 17 6.67 20.17 -12.09
C ILE A 17 6.80 20.05 -13.62
N VAL A 18 7.14 21.14 -14.30
CA VAL A 18 7.55 21.10 -15.72
C VAL A 18 8.65 22.16 -15.96
N ALA A 19 9.80 22.00 -15.30
CA ALA A 19 10.93 22.92 -15.52
C ALA A 19 12.34 22.32 -15.36
N CYS A 20 12.50 21.01 -15.16
CA CYS A 20 13.84 20.42 -14.90
C CYS A 20 14.36 19.46 -15.99
N CYS A 21 13.92 19.57 -17.26
CA CYS A 21 14.35 18.65 -18.32
C CYS A 21 15.10 19.29 -19.50
N MET A 22 15.72 20.47 -19.36
CA MET A 22 16.49 21.09 -20.47
C MET A 22 17.86 21.65 -20.08
N VAL A 23 18.65 20.90 -19.31
CA VAL A 23 20.11 21.16 -19.22
C VAL A 23 20.86 19.87 -19.48
N GLY A 24 21.06 19.60 -20.77
CA GLY A 24 21.89 18.49 -21.22
C GLY A 24 22.28 18.72 -22.68
N LEU A 25 23.29 19.56 -22.91
CA LEU A 25 24.15 19.56 -24.12
C LEU A 25 25.24 20.65 -24.03
N THR A 26 26.36 20.28 -23.40
CA THR A 26 27.73 20.82 -23.52
C THR A 26 28.55 19.98 -22.53
N GLY A 27 29.57 19.19 -22.84
CA GLY A 27 30.45 19.10 -24.00
C GLY A 27 31.91 19.16 -23.51
N CYS A 28 32.64 18.05 -23.64
CA CYS A 28 34.11 17.90 -23.68
C CYS A 28 34.94 18.06 -22.38
N GLY A 29 35.81 17.09 -22.10
CA GLY A 29 36.92 17.19 -21.15
C GLY A 29 37.38 15.85 -20.59
N ASP A 30 38.35 15.22 -21.25
CA ASP A 30 39.22 14.13 -20.78
C ASP A 30 39.70 14.31 -19.33
N ASP A 31 39.82 13.21 -18.57
CA ASP A 31 40.99 12.85 -17.75
C ASP A 31 40.67 11.65 -16.81
N ASP A 32 41.44 10.58 -17.02
CA ASP A 32 42.05 9.66 -16.06
C ASP A 32 41.27 8.78 -15.04
N GLU A 33 41.54 7.48 -15.23
CA GLU A 33 41.80 6.41 -14.26
C GLU A 33 40.68 5.86 -13.35
N GLU A 34 40.24 4.65 -13.74
CA GLU A 34 40.19 3.42 -12.92
C GLU A 34 39.66 3.54 -11.49
N GLY A 35 38.35 3.69 -11.37
CA GLY A 35 37.60 3.30 -10.17
C GLY A 35 36.95 1.92 -10.37
N ASP A 36 37.63 0.85 -9.97
CA ASP A 36 37.01 -0.46 -9.74
C ASP A 36 36.13 -0.35 -8.49
N GLY A 37 34.90 0.09 -8.71
CA GLY A 37 33.99 0.53 -7.67
C GLY A 37 32.56 0.25 -8.04
N GLY A 38 32.07 -0.88 -7.56
CA GLY A 38 30.67 -0.98 -7.16
C GLY A 38 29.74 -1.62 -8.17
N GLY A 39 28.87 -2.45 -7.61
CA GLY A 39 27.72 -2.96 -8.32
C GLY A 39 27.54 -4.45 -8.07
N SER A 40 27.36 -4.84 -6.80
CA SER A 40 26.40 -5.91 -6.57
C SER A 40 25.06 -5.37 -7.07
N SER A 41 24.83 -5.51 -8.39
CA SER A 41 23.51 -5.46 -8.97
C SER A 41 22.80 -6.64 -8.34
N GLY A 42 22.21 -6.38 -7.18
CA GLY A 42 21.05 -7.13 -6.74
C GLY A 42 20.08 -7.00 -7.89
N ILE A 43 20.06 -8.03 -8.73
CA ILE A 43 19.02 -8.26 -9.72
C ILE A 43 17.75 -8.27 -8.87
N VAL A 44 17.07 -7.11 -8.83
CA VAL A 44 15.64 -7.09 -8.53
C VAL A 44 15.06 -7.97 -9.61
N ASP A 45 14.61 -9.18 -9.23
CA ASP A 45 13.88 -10.06 -10.13
C ASP A 45 12.70 -9.26 -10.67
N PRO A 46 12.71 -8.84 -11.95
CA PRO A 46 11.77 -7.82 -12.42
C PRO A 46 10.46 -8.47 -12.93
N SER A 47 10.05 -9.60 -12.36
CA SER A 47 8.97 -10.39 -12.97
C SER A 47 8.12 -11.22 -12.01
N ASP A 48 8.07 -10.88 -10.71
CA ASP A 48 6.94 -11.37 -9.93
C ASP A 48 5.69 -10.55 -10.33
N ASP A 49 5.07 -11.00 -11.42
CA ASP A 49 3.76 -10.53 -11.93
C ASP A 49 2.63 -11.31 -11.22
N VAL A 50 2.97 -12.14 -10.22
CA VAL A 50 1.99 -12.86 -9.42
C VAL A 50 1.44 -11.88 -8.40
N ALA A 51 0.13 -11.66 -8.43
CA ALA A 51 -0.52 -10.82 -7.44
C ALA A 51 -0.36 -11.41 -6.03
N PRO A 52 -0.17 -10.58 -5.00
CA PRO A 52 -0.18 -11.04 -3.62
C PRO A 52 -1.52 -11.69 -3.27
N THR A 53 -1.46 -12.76 -2.50
CA THR A 53 -2.64 -13.49 -2.02
C THR A 53 -2.68 -13.52 -0.50
N ILE A 54 -3.87 -13.69 0.06
CA ILE A 54 -4.04 -13.91 1.50
C ILE A 54 -3.85 -15.40 1.78
N VAL A 55 -2.80 -15.71 2.53
CA VAL A 55 -2.46 -17.08 2.96
C VAL A 55 -3.40 -17.54 4.06
N SER A 56 -3.65 -16.67 5.04
CA SER A 56 -4.55 -16.98 6.15
C SER A 56 -5.04 -15.72 6.85
N TYR A 57 -6.12 -15.87 7.61
CA TYR A 57 -6.56 -14.87 8.58
C TYR A 57 -7.02 -15.55 9.86
N SER A 58 -6.96 -14.82 10.97
CA SER A 58 -7.46 -15.29 12.27
C SER A 58 -8.17 -14.16 13.00
N PHE A 59 -9.35 -14.45 13.56
CA PHE A 59 -10.09 -13.52 14.40
C PHE A 59 -10.10 -14.02 15.85
N ASP A 60 -9.53 -13.22 16.75
CA ASP A 60 -9.57 -13.43 18.20
C ASP A 60 -10.71 -12.56 18.78
N GLN A 61 -11.85 -13.19 19.09
CA GLN A 61 -13.02 -12.48 19.64
C GLN A 61 -12.75 -11.83 21.01
N PRO A 62 -12.18 -12.53 22.01
CA PRO A 62 -11.80 -11.92 23.27
C PRO A 62 -10.89 -10.69 23.12
N ALA A 63 -9.87 -10.80 22.27
CA ALA A 63 -8.91 -9.71 22.04
C ALA A 63 -9.39 -8.67 21.03
N LYS A 64 -10.55 -8.87 20.39
CA LYS A 64 -11.09 -7.98 19.35
C LYS A 64 -10.08 -7.71 18.23
N THR A 65 -9.41 -8.75 17.75
CA THR A 65 -8.29 -8.64 16.81
C THR A 65 -8.52 -9.47 15.57
N LEU A 66 -8.27 -8.89 14.38
CA LEU A 66 -8.07 -9.61 13.13
C LEU A 66 -6.59 -9.53 12.73
N THR A 67 -6.00 -10.68 12.45
CA THR A 67 -4.67 -10.80 11.84
C THR A 67 -4.80 -11.41 10.46
N VAL A 68 -4.13 -10.84 9.47
CA VAL A 68 -4.11 -11.30 8.07
C VAL A 68 -2.67 -11.48 7.63
N ILE A 69 -2.37 -12.63 7.01
CA ILE A 69 -1.05 -12.98 6.51
C ILE A 69 -1.10 -13.07 4.98
N PHE A 70 -0.21 -12.34 4.31
CA PHE A 70 -0.06 -12.31 2.86
C PHE A 70 1.04 -13.27 2.38
N SER A 71 0.99 -13.64 1.10
CA SER A 71 1.96 -14.57 0.48
C SER A 71 3.36 -13.98 0.34
N GLU A 72 3.46 -12.66 0.37
CA GLU A 72 4.68 -11.91 0.07
C GLU A 72 4.72 -10.56 0.80
N PRO A 73 5.88 -9.89 0.79
CA PRO A 73 6.02 -8.55 1.37
C PRO A 73 5.10 -7.51 0.73
N MET A 74 4.38 -6.78 1.58
CA MET A 74 3.39 -5.77 1.23
C MET A 74 3.89 -4.36 1.49
N GLN A 75 3.33 -3.40 0.76
CA GLN A 75 3.42 -1.99 1.10
C GLN A 75 2.65 -1.67 2.38
N GLN A 76 3.03 -0.58 3.04
CA GLN A 76 2.34 -0.10 4.25
C GLN A 76 0.90 0.39 3.98
N GLY A 77 0.55 0.69 2.73
CA GLY A 77 -0.79 1.12 2.33
C GLY A 77 -1.83 0.01 2.51
N TYR A 78 -3.03 0.39 2.93
CA TYR A 78 -4.16 -0.52 3.03
C TYR A 78 -5.48 0.24 2.90
N TYR A 79 -6.49 -0.46 2.41
CA TYR A 79 -7.87 0.02 2.42
C TYR A 79 -8.83 -1.13 2.78
N THR A 80 -9.77 -0.83 3.67
CA THR A 80 -10.76 -1.79 4.17
C THR A 80 -12.12 -1.11 4.25
N THR A 81 -13.18 -1.89 4.06
CA THR A 81 -14.58 -1.44 4.18
C THR A 81 -15.40 -2.49 4.93
N GLY A 82 -16.58 -2.13 5.43
CA GLY A 82 -17.48 -3.09 6.06
C GLY A 82 -18.12 -2.59 7.35
N ASP A 83 -18.65 -3.53 8.13
CA ASP A 83 -19.48 -3.28 9.31
C ASP A 83 -18.68 -3.35 10.61
N TYR A 84 -17.68 -2.47 10.74
CA TYR A 84 -16.83 -2.41 11.93
C TYR A 84 -16.34 -1.00 12.24
N HIS A 85 -15.80 -0.84 13.44
CA HIS A 85 -15.12 0.37 13.89
C HIS A 85 -13.72 -0.02 14.41
N PRO A 86 -12.65 0.34 13.69
CA PRO A 86 -11.30 0.05 14.13
C PRO A 86 -10.93 0.93 15.34
N ASP A 87 -10.06 0.40 16.21
CA ASP A 87 -9.28 1.20 17.16
C ASP A 87 -7.98 1.63 16.50
N VAL A 88 -7.21 0.63 16.04
CA VAL A 88 -5.94 0.83 15.34
C VAL A 88 -5.75 -0.25 14.27
N SER A 89 -5.02 0.08 13.23
CA SER A 89 -4.61 -0.86 12.19
C SER A 89 -3.15 -0.62 11.83
N TYR A 90 -2.37 -1.69 11.75
CA TYR A 90 -0.91 -1.61 11.59
C TYR A 90 -0.33 -2.89 11.01
N TRP A 91 0.86 -2.77 10.44
CA TRP A 91 1.67 -3.89 9.99
C TRP A 91 2.56 -4.37 11.13
N ILE A 92 2.47 -5.66 11.47
CA ILE A 92 3.35 -6.30 12.47
C ILE A 92 4.74 -6.50 11.85
N ASP A 93 4.76 -6.95 10.61
CA ASP A 93 5.93 -7.11 9.76
C ASP A 93 5.50 -6.83 8.30
N ASN A 94 6.39 -7.08 7.33
CA ASN A 94 6.09 -6.83 5.92
C ASN A 94 5.06 -7.78 5.30
N THR A 95 4.63 -8.84 5.99
CA THR A 95 3.66 -9.83 5.46
C THR A 95 2.40 -9.95 6.31
N THR A 96 2.40 -9.34 7.51
CA THR A 96 1.34 -9.52 8.50
C THR A 96 0.67 -8.20 8.84
N PHE A 97 -0.59 -8.07 8.46
CA PHE A 97 -1.43 -6.93 8.80
C PHE A 97 -2.36 -7.25 9.97
N ARG A 98 -2.57 -6.29 10.86
CA ARG A 98 -3.42 -6.43 12.03
C ARG A 98 -4.37 -5.25 12.18
N ILE A 99 -5.60 -5.58 12.58
CA ILE A 99 -6.61 -4.61 13.01
C ILE A 99 -7.07 -4.99 14.42
N ASP A 100 -7.00 -4.02 15.33
CA ASP A 100 -7.67 -4.09 16.62
C ASP A 100 -8.98 -3.29 16.52
N PHE A 101 -10.09 -3.88 16.97
CA PHE A 101 -11.43 -3.31 16.82
C PHE A 101 -11.96 -2.73 18.13
N ILE A 102 -12.67 -1.60 18.03
CA ILE A 102 -13.55 -1.13 19.10
C ILE A 102 -14.81 -1.99 19.12
N THR A 103 -15.44 -2.14 17.95
CA THR A 103 -16.69 -2.90 17.76
C THR A 103 -16.82 -3.41 16.33
N TRP A 104 -17.64 -4.45 16.14
CA TRP A 104 -18.09 -4.96 14.85
C TRP A 104 -19.55 -5.40 14.93
N VAL A 105 -20.19 -5.58 13.79
CA VAL A 105 -21.51 -6.21 13.69
C VAL A 105 -21.32 -7.71 13.57
N SER A 106 -21.88 -8.50 14.49
CA SER A 106 -21.83 -9.97 14.41
C SER A 106 -22.60 -10.46 13.17
N GLY A 107 -21.99 -11.37 12.41
CA GLY A 107 -22.46 -11.79 11.10
C GLY A 107 -22.28 -10.75 9.99
N GLY A 108 -21.74 -9.57 10.29
CA GLY A 108 -21.30 -8.57 9.31
C GLY A 108 -20.00 -8.97 8.63
N MET A 109 -19.48 -8.11 7.76
CA MET A 109 -18.23 -8.37 7.04
C MET A 109 -17.23 -7.22 7.15
N ILE A 110 -15.95 -7.57 7.06
CA ILE A 110 -14.87 -6.67 6.64
C ILE A 110 -14.37 -7.13 5.28
N VAL A 111 -14.13 -6.19 4.37
CA VAL A 111 -13.61 -6.44 3.03
C VAL A 111 -12.25 -5.79 2.92
N LEU A 112 -11.23 -6.61 2.68
CA LEU A 112 -9.90 -6.15 2.30
C LEU A 112 -9.94 -5.80 0.82
N LYS A 113 -9.59 -4.56 0.49
CA LYS A 113 -9.81 -4.01 -0.84
C LYS A 113 -8.59 -4.21 -1.73
N THR A 114 -8.84 -4.64 -2.96
CA THR A 114 -7.84 -4.48 -4.03
C THR A 114 -7.62 -2.99 -4.31
N SER A 115 -6.47 -2.65 -4.89
CA SER A 115 -6.17 -1.25 -5.22
C SER A 115 -7.00 -0.79 -6.42
N ASP A 116 -7.53 0.43 -6.35
CA ASP A 116 -8.33 1.01 -7.43
C ASP A 116 -7.97 2.49 -7.69
N ALA A 117 -8.69 3.14 -8.61
CA ALA A 117 -8.41 4.53 -8.98
C ALA A 117 -8.65 5.55 -7.84
N GLN A 118 -9.31 5.14 -6.75
CA GLN A 118 -9.73 5.99 -5.65
C GLN A 118 -8.97 5.70 -4.36
N TYR A 119 -8.54 4.46 -4.15
CA TYR A 119 -7.91 4.00 -2.92
C TYR A 119 -6.73 3.07 -3.18
N ASP A 120 -5.63 3.34 -2.48
CA ASP A 120 -4.51 2.41 -2.38
C ASP A 120 -4.92 1.24 -1.47
N GLY A 121 -5.30 0.13 -2.10
CA GLY A 121 -5.65 -1.12 -1.43
C GLY A 121 -4.41 -1.85 -0.92
N PHE A 122 -4.54 -3.17 -0.75
CA PHE A 122 -3.40 -4.02 -0.43
C PHE A 122 -2.57 -4.29 -1.70
N MET A 123 -1.30 -3.91 -1.67
CA MET A 123 -0.33 -4.08 -2.77
C MET A 123 1.00 -4.64 -2.25
N ASP A 124 1.67 -5.43 -3.07
CA ASP A 124 3.04 -5.91 -2.80
C ASP A 124 4.08 -4.76 -2.93
N LEU A 125 5.34 -5.05 -2.65
CA LEU A 125 6.44 -4.07 -2.82
C LEU A 125 6.72 -3.67 -4.29
N ALA A 126 6.25 -4.45 -5.28
CA ALA A 126 6.37 -4.15 -6.70
C ALA A 126 5.23 -3.25 -7.23
N GLY A 127 4.15 -3.10 -6.46
CA GLY A 127 2.95 -2.34 -6.82
C GLY A 127 1.82 -3.19 -7.41
N ASN A 128 1.90 -4.52 -7.36
CA ASN A 128 0.81 -5.40 -7.78
C ASN A 128 -0.24 -5.47 -6.65
N PRO A 129 -1.53 -5.20 -6.95
CA PRO A 129 -2.59 -5.33 -5.95
C PRO A 129 -2.96 -6.80 -5.72
N ILE A 130 -3.60 -7.09 -4.58
CA ILE A 130 -4.25 -8.40 -4.40
C ILE A 130 -5.27 -8.66 -5.53
N ASP A 131 -5.40 -9.91 -5.95
CA ASP A 131 -6.21 -10.32 -7.12
C ASP A 131 -7.65 -9.77 -7.12
N ALA A 132 -8.28 -9.76 -5.95
CA ALA A 132 -9.65 -9.31 -5.79
C ALA A 132 -9.93 -8.87 -4.35
N ASP A 133 -11.05 -8.16 -4.16
CA ASP A 133 -11.60 -7.89 -2.83
C ASP A 133 -11.78 -9.20 -2.04
N TYR A 134 -11.33 -9.19 -0.79
CA TYR A 134 -11.38 -10.37 0.07
C TYR A 134 -12.31 -10.15 1.27
N PRO A 135 -13.55 -10.66 1.22
CA PRO A 135 -14.50 -10.55 2.32
C PRO A 135 -14.18 -11.55 3.44
N ILE A 136 -14.19 -11.07 4.68
CA ILE A 136 -14.06 -11.86 5.90
C ILE A 136 -15.30 -11.61 6.74
N ALA A 137 -16.03 -12.67 7.08
CA ALA A 137 -17.18 -12.59 7.96
C ALA A 137 -16.72 -12.45 9.42
N PHE A 138 -17.35 -11.55 10.16
CA PHE A 138 -17.21 -11.52 11.60
C PHE A 138 -18.00 -12.67 12.22
N PRO A 139 -17.47 -13.28 13.30
CA PRO A 139 -18.16 -14.36 13.98
C PRO A 139 -19.43 -13.94 14.73
#